data_AF-A0A538D1L1-F1
#
_entry.id   AF-A0A538D1L1-F1
#
_cell.length_a   1.000
_cell.length_b   1.000
_cell.length_c   1.000
_cell.angle_alpha   90.00
_cell.angle_beta   90.00
_cell.angle_gamma   90.00
#
_symmetry.space_group_name_H-M   'P 1'
#
loop_
_entity.id
_entity.type
_entity.pdbx_description
1 polymer ?
#
loop_
_entity_poly.entity_id
_entity_poly.type
_entity_poly.pdbx_seq_one_letter_code
_entity_poly.pdbx_strand_id
1 'polypeptide(L)'
;MGDQAGETGTDAARRDLHRGDAGLLGLARRGRRPGDLGALRPDQLRQGPAGPARARQSRRRPRAVSECPGRRGALVKGALELAERAVAAAEGDGVEAVVQAERSGFARFAGSEVHQPTLIENVSLFLRVIRGNRVGTAAGNRVDDEGLRALALRAGEAADAAPEDPDLATLAEASQLPEIEGNDDETAALGPAEQAQLAAAAIEAAGDMPVYGFFTSGTATVAVVTTAGFAGEQTSTDTMALALAATDRVSGYAEQTAWAVRDMDPAAVARQAVELAGRTSNADELAPGSYRAVLGPYSVGEILQYFAFDAFSGLALLEERSYLGGKLGERHFDEKVSIADDALDPRGLPKQFDFEGVPKERVPLVENGVLRGAVWDSVSAARAGDSQRSTGHAAPPALRRWGPL
;
A
#
# COMPACT_ATOMS: atom_id res chain seq x y z
N MET A 1 -19.85 36.40 10.18
CA MET A 1 -20.92 37.36 10.52
C MET A 1 -21.66 37.67 9.22
N GLY A 2 -22.93 37.23 9.10
CA GLY A 2 -23.85 37.46 7.97
C GLY A 2 -23.58 36.63 6.71
N ASP A 3 -24.54 35.98 6.05
CA ASP A 3 -25.96 35.78 6.32
C ASP A 3 -26.45 34.65 5.39
N GLN A 4 -27.30 33.75 5.90
CA GLN A 4 -28.01 32.73 5.13
C GLN A 4 -29.48 33.15 5.07
N ALA A 5 -30.02 33.46 3.88
CA ALA A 5 -31.44 33.25 3.54
C ALA A 5 -31.71 33.66 2.09
N GLY A 6 -32.40 32.81 1.34
CA GLY A 6 -32.92 33.10 0.00
C GLY A 6 -33.70 31.92 -0.55
N GLU A 7 -35.01 31.99 -0.40
CA GLU A 7 -36.02 30.95 -0.59
C GLU A 7 -36.21 30.44 -2.03
N THR A 8 -36.79 29.23 -2.07
CA THR A 8 -37.32 28.50 -3.23
C THR A 8 -38.43 29.23 -3.98
N GLY A 9 -38.33 29.27 -5.32
CA GLY A 9 -39.43 29.61 -6.23
C GLY A 9 -39.79 28.42 -7.14
N THR A 10 -41.08 28.09 -7.19
CA THR A 10 -41.71 27.03 -7.98
C THR A 10 -42.04 27.44 -9.41
N ASP A 11 -41.78 26.51 -10.34
CA ASP A 11 -42.43 26.22 -11.64
C ASP A 11 -42.77 27.34 -12.64
N ALA A 12 -42.16 27.24 -13.84
CA ALA A 12 -42.90 27.35 -15.10
C ALA A 12 -42.23 26.62 -16.28
N ALA A 13 -43.02 25.74 -16.90
CA ALA A 13 -43.09 25.39 -18.32
C ALA A 13 -41.99 24.52 -18.98
N ARG A 14 -42.38 23.25 -19.19
CA ARG A 14 -41.85 22.30 -20.17
C ARG A 14 -41.76 22.89 -21.59
N ARG A 15 -40.73 22.47 -22.34
CA ARG A 15 -40.83 22.18 -23.78
C ARG A 15 -40.09 20.88 -24.12
N ASP A 16 -40.72 20.15 -25.02
CA ASP A 16 -40.48 18.76 -25.39
C ASP A 16 -39.20 18.54 -26.17
N LEU A 17 -38.53 17.40 -25.93
CA LEU A 17 -37.77 16.71 -26.97
C LEU A 17 -38.09 15.21 -26.91
N HIS A 18 -38.78 14.78 -27.97
CA HIS A 18 -39.14 13.41 -28.27
C HIS A 18 -37.93 12.59 -28.73
N ARG A 19 -37.78 11.41 -28.12
CA ARG A 19 -37.40 10.09 -28.70
C ARG A 19 -36.25 10.02 -29.73
N GLY A 20 -35.20 9.28 -29.31
CA GLY A 20 -34.98 7.92 -29.81
C GLY A 20 -34.07 7.72 -31.01
N ASP A 21 -32.74 7.76 -30.80
CA ASP A 21 -31.77 7.20 -31.75
C ASP A 21 -31.25 5.84 -31.26
N ALA A 22 -31.88 4.79 -31.80
CA ALA A 22 -31.52 3.38 -31.57
C ALA A 22 -30.25 2.93 -32.34
N GLY A 23 -29.50 3.86 -32.93
CA GLY A 23 -28.26 3.59 -33.66
C GLY A 23 -27.01 3.45 -32.78
N LEU A 24 -27.03 3.94 -31.53
CA LEU A 24 -25.84 4.00 -30.69
C LEU A 24 -25.67 2.81 -29.72
N LEU A 25 -26.67 1.92 -29.59
CA LEU A 25 -26.61 0.73 -28.73
C LEU A 25 -26.50 -0.58 -29.53
N GLY A 26 -26.27 -0.50 -30.84
CA GLY A 26 -26.37 -1.61 -31.79
C GLY A 26 -25.06 -2.18 -32.35
N LEU A 27 -23.89 -1.92 -31.74
CA LEU A 27 -22.61 -2.40 -32.29
C LEU A 27 -21.67 -2.95 -31.22
N ALA A 28 -22.05 -4.05 -30.54
CA ALA A 28 -21.09 -4.98 -29.91
C ALA A 28 -21.72 -6.30 -29.44
N ARG A 29 -22.56 -6.98 -30.24
CA ARG A 29 -22.93 -8.39 -29.98
C ARG A 29 -23.07 -9.18 -31.28
N ARG A 30 -21.94 -9.58 -31.86
CA ARG A 30 -21.92 -10.65 -32.86
C ARG A 30 -21.88 -11.99 -32.14
N GLY A 31 -22.91 -12.81 -32.38
CA GLY A 31 -22.83 -14.26 -32.23
C GLY A 31 -23.65 -14.87 -31.09
N ARG A 32 -24.98 -15.00 -31.28
CA ARG A 32 -25.79 -16.20 -30.97
C ARG A 32 -27.24 -15.97 -31.44
N ARG A 33 -27.90 -17.07 -31.84
CA ARG A 33 -29.07 -17.19 -32.72
C ARG A 33 -30.33 -16.39 -32.28
N PRO A 34 -31.17 -15.93 -33.25
CA PRO A 34 -32.44 -15.27 -32.97
C PRO A 34 -33.48 -16.29 -32.48
N GLY A 35 -33.90 -16.16 -31.22
CA GLY A 35 -35.11 -16.78 -30.69
C GLY A 35 -36.24 -15.78 -30.74
N ASP A 36 -37.32 -16.17 -31.41
CA ASP A 36 -38.53 -15.42 -31.72
C ASP A 36 -39.14 -14.71 -30.50
N LEU A 37 -39.10 -13.37 -30.47
CA LEU A 37 -39.84 -12.55 -29.52
C LEU A 37 -40.64 -11.52 -30.31
N GLY A 38 -41.90 -11.86 -30.60
CA GLY A 38 -42.87 -10.96 -31.21
C GLY A 38 -43.05 -9.65 -30.42
N ALA A 39 -43.41 -8.58 -31.12
CA ALA A 39 -43.54 -7.25 -30.56
C ALA A 39 -44.59 -7.19 -29.43
N LEU A 40 -44.14 -7.10 -28.18
CA LEU A 40 -45.00 -6.84 -27.03
C LEU A 40 -45.46 -5.37 -27.07
N ARG A 41 -46.78 -5.14 -27.01
CA ARG A 41 -47.38 -3.80 -27.04
C ARG A 41 -47.20 -3.08 -25.67
N PRO A 42 -47.15 -1.74 -25.63
CA PRO A 42 -46.79 -0.95 -24.43
C PRO A 42 -47.77 -1.09 -23.24
N ASP A 43 -48.93 -1.67 -23.46
CA ASP A 43 -50.02 -1.87 -22.49
C ASP A 43 -49.81 -3.05 -21.52
N GLN A 44 -48.76 -3.85 -21.69
CA GLN A 44 -48.35 -4.89 -20.72
C GLN A 44 -47.27 -4.43 -19.73
N LEU A 45 -46.86 -3.16 -19.74
CA LEU A 45 -45.88 -2.58 -18.82
C LEU A 45 -46.53 -1.59 -17.84
N ARG A 46 -47.45 -2.08 -17.00
CA ARG A 46 -47.80 -1.41 -15.74
C ARG A 46 -47.87 -2.44 -14.62
N GLN A 47 -46.83 -2.53 -13.80
CA GLN A 47 -46.99 -2.97 -12.42
C GLN A 47 -47.42 -1.75 -11.60
N GLY A 48 -48.61 -1.82 -11.00
CA GLY A 48 -49.11 -0.79 -10.10
C GLY A 48 -48.25 -0.62 -8.84
N PRO A 49 -48.53 0.40 -8.00
CA PRO A 49 -47.72 0.71 -6.84
C PRO A 49 -47.72 -0.43 -5.80
N ALA A 50 -46.57 -0.63 -5.14
CA ALA A 50 -46.39 -1.65 -4.12
C ALA A 50 -47.17 -1.29 -2.84
N GLY A 51 -48.16 -2.10 -2.47
CA GLY A 51 -48.88 -1.96 -1.20
C GLY A 51 -47.99 -2.32 0.01
N PRO A 52 -48.19 -1.69 1.19
CA PRO A 52 -47.27 -1.73 2.33
C PRO A 52 -47.26 -3.05 3.14
N ALA A 53 -47.90 -4.12 2.67
CA ALA A 53 -47.94 -5.39 3.37
C ALA A 53 -47.08 -6.44 2.66
N ARG A 54 -45.74 -6.37 2.83
CA ARG A 54 -44.74 -7.47 2.61
C ARG A 54 -43.30 -6.96 2.81
N ALA A 55 -42.97 -6.45 4.00
CA ALA A 55 -41.62 -5.92 4.27
C ALA A 55 -40.59 -6.95 4.78
N ARG A 56 -40.96 -8.22 5.04
CA ARG A 56 -40.04 -9.19 5.68
C ARG A 56 -40.19 -10.65 5.24
N GLN A 57 -40.24 -10.91 3.94
CA GLN A 57 -40.13 -12.30 3.44
C GLN A 57 -39.17 -12.34 2.25
N SER A 58 -38.07 -13.10 2.37
CA SER A 58 -37.15 -13.31 1.26
C SER A 58 -37.90 -14.03 0.13
N ARG A 59 -37.87 -13.47 -1.08
CA ARG A 59 -38.52 -14.09 -2.24
C ARG A 59 -37.70 -15.26 -2.84
N ARG A 60 -36.68 -15.75 -2.13
CA ARG A 60 -35.83 -16.85 -2.56
C ARG A 60 -35.54 -17.78 -1.39
N ARG A 61 -35.78 -19.08 -1.59
CA ARG A 61 -35.31 -20.13 -0.68
C ARG A 61 -33.77 -20.03 -0.58
N PRO A 62 -33.17 -20.28 0.59
CA PRO A 62 -31.72 -20.38 0.70
C PRO A 62 -31.24 -21.43 -0.30
N ARG A 63 -30.39 -21.01 -1.23
CA ARG A 63 -29.61 -21.91 -2.07
C ARG A 63 -28.23 -22.01 -1.44
N ALA A 64 -27.59 -23.16 -1.57
CA ALA A 64 -26.18 -23.30 -1.23
C ALA A 64 -25.38 -22.19 -1.92
N VAL A 65 -24.51 -21.54 -1.15
CA VAL A 65 -23.48 -20.67 -1.73
C VAL A 65 -22.66 -21.55 -2.67
N SER A 66 -22.29 -21.04 -3.84
CA SER A 66 -21.44 -21.78 -4.77
C SER A 66 -20.12 -22.10 -4.07
N GLU A 67 -19.95 -23.36 -3.64
CA GLU A 67 -18.67 -23.94 -3.25
C GLU A 67 -17.85 -24.17 -4.53
N CYS A 68 -17.60 -23.12 -5.30
CA CYS A 68 -16.43 -23.16 -6.15
C CYS A 68 -15.26 -23.34 -5.17
N PRO A 69 -14.47 -24.42 -5.26
CA PRO A 69 -13.24 -24.49 -4.51
C PRO A 69 -12.52 -23.20 -4.85
N GLY A 70 -12.32 -22.34 -3.85
CA GLY A 70 -11.49 -21.15 -4.02
C GLY A 70 -10.22 -21.63 -4.72
N ARG A 71 -9.80 -20.96 -5.78
CA ARG A 71 -8.48 -21.22 -6.36
C ARG A 71 -7.49 -21.03 -5.21
N ARG A 72 -7.10 -22.13 -4.54
CA ARG A 72 -6.07 -22.19 -3.49
C ARG A 72 -4.67 -22.11 -4.12
N GLY A 73 -4.56 -21.35 -5.21
CA GLY A 73 -3.31 -21.08 -5.89
C GLY A 73 -3.11 -19.57 -5.84
N ALA A 74 -2.00 -19.15 -5.23
CA ALA A 74 -1.53 -17.77 -5.25
C ALA A 74 -1.73 -17.17 -6.65
N LEU A 75 -2.36 -15.99 -6.72
CA LEU A 75 -2.73 -15.37 -7.98
C LEU A 75 -1.53 -14.82 -8.77
N VAL A 76 -0.31 -15.05 -8.31
CA VAL A 76 0.88 -15.02 -9.17
C VAL A 76 1.82 -16.17 -8.75
N LYS A 77 1.79 -17.28 -9.49
CA LYS A 77 3.03 -18.06 -9.68
C LYS A 77 3.78 -17.34 -10.81
N GLY A 78 4.98 -16.83 -10.53
CA GLY A 78 5.86 -16.19 -11.53
C GLY A 78 5.73 -14.67 -11.63
N ALA A 79 5.92 -13.92 -10.53
CA ALA A 79 6.02 -12.45 -10.63
C ALA A 79 7.29 -12.06 -11.40
N LEU A 80 8.36 -12.83 -11.22
CA LEU A 80 9.57 -12.76 -12.03
C LEU A 80 9.28 -13.02 -13.53
N GLU A 81 8.61 -14.13 -13.86
CA GLU A 81 8.25 -14.46 -15.25
C GLU A 81 7.37 -13.35 -15.88
N LEU A 82 6.46 -12.77 -15.11
CA LEU A 82 5.64 -11.65 -15.56
C LEU A 82 6.50 -10.40 -15.85
N ALA A 83 7.46 -10.09 -14.98
CA ALA A 83 8.39 -8.97 -15.19
C ALA A 83 9.29 -9.21 -16.43
N GLU A 84 9.81 -10.42 -16.62
CA GLU A 84 10.57 -10.81 -17.81
C GLU A 84 9.74 -10.65 -19.09
N ARG A 85 8.48 -11.11 -19.09
CA ARG A 85 7.55 -10.95 -20.22
C ARG A 85 7.24 -9.48 -20.49
N ALA A 86 7.14 -8.65 -19.45
CA ALA A 86 6.89 -7.21 -19.59
C ALA A 86 8.09 -6.49 -20.20
N VAL A 87 9.32 -6.82 -19.77
CA VAL A 87 10.56 -6.31 -20.37
C VAL A 87 10.66 -6.74 -21.83
N ALA A 88 10.42 -8.02 -22.13
CA ALA A 88 10.48 -8.56 -23.49
C ALA A 88 9.43 -7.98 -24.45
N ALA A 89 8.34 -7.40 -23.92
CA ALA A 89 7.30 -6.77 -24.72
C ALA A 89 7.62 -5.31 -25.12
N ALA A 90 8.68 -4.72 -24.56
CA ALA A 90 9.03 -3.32 -24.77
C ALA A 90 10.35 -3.15 -25.54
N GLU A 91 10.47 -2.02 -26.24
CA GLU A 91 11.64 -1.65 -27.02
C GLU A 91 12.18 -0.29 -26.56
N GLY A 92 13.47 -0.26 -26.20
CA GLY A 92 14.21 0.93 -25.78
C GLY A 92 15.67 0.59 -25.49
N ASP A 93 16.50 1.60 -25.26
CA ASP A 93 17.91 1.45 -24.88
C ASP A 93 18.05 0.83 -23.48
N GLY A 94 17.02 1.01 -22.65
CA GLY A 94 16.88 0.34 -21.36
C GLY A 94 15.41 0.12 -21.00
N VAL A 95 15.09 -1.01 -20.36
CA VAL A 95 13.76 -1.30 -19.85
C VAL A 95 13.86 -1.86 -18.44
N GLU A 96 12.98 -1.41 -17.55
CA GLU A 96 12.79 -1.94 -16.20
C GLU A 96 11.31 -2.29 -16.01
N ALA A 97 11.04 -3.49 -15.53
CA ALA A 97 9.72 -3.91 -15.06
C ALA A 97 9.76 -4.15 -13.56
N VAL A 98 8.79 -3.58 -12.85
CA VAL A 98 8.53 -3.84 -11.42
C VAL A 98 7.14 -4.43 -11.28
N VAL A 99 7.06 -5.66 -10.79
CA VAL A 99 5.81 -6.34 -10.44
C VAL A 99 5.63 -6.29 -8.93
N GLN A 100 4.48 -5.82 -8.48
CA GLN A 100 4.03 -5.91 -7.09
C GLN A 100 2.78 -6.79 -7.06
N ALA A 101 2.85 -7.91 -6.35
CA ALA A 101 1.71 -8.77 -6.12
C ALA A 101 1.40 -8.82 -4.62
N GLU A 102 0.13 -8.73 -4.26
CA GLU A 102 -0.31 -8.85 -2.88
C GLU A 102 -1.45 -9.86 -2.76
N ARG A 103 -1.44 -10.55 -1.62
CA ARG A 103 -2.57 -11.29 -1.10
C ARG A 103 -2.65 -11.02 0.38
N SER A 104 -3.59 -10.19 0.80
CA SER A 104 -3.73 -9.76 2.19
C SER A 104 -5.18 -9.79 2.62
N GLY A 105 -5.41 -9.85 3.93
CA GLY A 105 -6.74 -9.73 4.49
C GLY A 105 -6.73 -9.03 5.83
N PHE A 106 -7.89 -8.58 6.25
CA PHE A 106 -8.07 -7.96 7.55
C PHE A 106 -9.43 -8.24 8.15
N ALA A 107 -9.46 -8.28 9.47
CA ALA A 107 -10.66 -8.28 10.29
C ALA A 107 -10.68 -7.00 11.13
N ARG A 108 -11.53 -6.04 10.72
CA ARG A 108 -11.71 -4.79 11.47
C ARG A 108 -12.79 -4.95 12.52
N PHE A 109 -12.56 -4.40 13.71
CA PHE A 109 -13.53 -4.35 14.80
C PHE A 109 -13.76 -2.92 15.31
N ALA A 110 -14.97 -2.66 15.78
CA ALA A 110 -15.37 -1.38 16.34
C ALA A 110 -16.48 -1.60 17.36
N GLY A 111 -16.32 -0.99 18.54
CA GLY A 111 -17.24 -1.23 19.66
C GLY A 111 -17.29 -2.71 20.05
N SER A 112 -16.14 -3.39 20.00
CA SER A 112 -16.02 -4.80 20.36
C SER A 112 -16.79 -5.79 19.46
N GLU A 113 -17.13 -5.38 18.23
CA GLU A 113 -17.73 -6.25 17.21
C GLU A 113 -16.91 -6.22 15.92
N VAL A 114 -16.77 -7.37 15.23
CA VAL A 114 -16.11 -7.45 13.91
C VAL A 114 -17.07 -6.95 12.83
N HIS A 115 -16.64 -5.96 12.03
CA HIS A 115 -17.47 -5.30 11.01
C HIS A 115 -17.12 -5.68 9.57
N GLN A 116 -15.84 -5.93 9.26
CA GLN A 116 -15.37 -6.07 7.88
C GLN A 116 -14.27 -7.11 7.74
N PRO A 117 -14.60 -8.36 7.35
CA PRO A 117 -13.63 -9.30 6.81
C PRO A 117 -13.40 -9.00 5.33
N THR A 118 -12.18 -8.67 4.94
CA THR A 118 -11.81 -8.39 3.54
C THR A 118 -10.62 -9.25 3.13
N LEU A 119 -10.65 -9.77 1.90
CA LEU A 119 -9.50 -10.35 1.22
C LEU A 119 -9.19 -9.49 0.00
N ILE A 120 -7.92 -9.13 -0.14
CA ILE A 120 -7.37 -8.36 -1.24
C ILE A 120 -6.41 -9.28 -2.00
N GLU A 121 -6.60 -9.35 -3.30
CA GLU A 121 -5.66 -9.97 -4.24
C GLU A 121 -5.46 -8.99 -5.38
N ASN A 122 -4.23 -8.52 -5.56
CA ASN A 122 -3.91 -7.52 -6.57
C ASN A 122 -2.53 -7.78 -7.17
N VAL A 123 -2.38 -7.42 -8.44
CA VAL A 123 -1.11 -7.41 -9.14
C VAL A 123 -0.99 -6.09 -9.88
N SER A 124 0.10 -5.38 -9.64
CA SER A 124 0.44 -4.12 -10.29
C SER A 124 1.77 -4.29 -11.01
N LEU A 125 1.80 -3.93 -12.28
CA LEU A 125 2.99 -3.92 -13.12
C LEU A 125 3.31 -2.49 -13.50
N PHE A 126 4.54 -2.09 -13.23
CA PHE A 126 5.12 -0.81 -13.63
C PHE A 126 6.21 -1.11 -14.65
N LEU A 127 6.19 -0.38 -15.76
CA LEU A 127 7.14 -0.55 -16.85
C LEU A 127 7.75 0.80 -17.17
N ARG A 128 9.07 0.89 -17.01
CA ARG A 128 9.89 2.05 -17.34
C ARG A 128 10.69 1.75 -18.61
N VAL A 129 10.60 2.61 -19.60
CA VAL A 129 11.32 2.51 -20.89
C VAL A 129 12.21 3.74 -21.05
N ILE A 130 13.47 3.50 -21.42
CA ILE A 130 14.49 4.49 -21.69
C ILE A 130 14.77 4.52 -23.20
N ARG A 131 14.76 5.71 -23.81
CA ARG A 131 15.13 5.95 -25.21
C ARG A 131 15.99 7.21 -25.31
N GLY A 132 17.24 7.07 -25.73
CA GLY A 132 18.28 8.07 -25.57
C GLY A 132 18.37 8.47 -24.10
N ASN A 133 18.21 9.77 -23.84
CA ASN A 133 18.19 10.32 -22.49
C ASN A 133 16.77 10.63 -22.00
N ARG A 134 15.74 9.93 -22.50
CA ARG A 134 14.32 10.17 -22.15
C ARG A 134 13.71 8.95 -21.48
N VAL A 135 12.81 9.19 -20.54
CA VAL A 135 12.15 8.14 -19.75
C VAL A 135 10.64 8.22 -19.88
N GLY A 136 10.03 7.09 -20.18
CA GLY A 136 8.58 6.90 -20.14
C GLY A 136 8.21 5.82 -19.15
N THR A 137 7.14 6.02 -18.38
CA THR A 137 6.63 5.03 -17.43
C THR A 137 5.15 4.81 -17.64
N ALA A 138 4.72 3.55 -17.61
CA ALA A 138 3.31 3.19 -17.59
C ALA A 138 3.05 2.15 -16.49
N ALA A 139 1.83 2.16 -15.95
CA ALA A 139 1.36 1.17 -14.97
C ALA A 139 0.08 0.48 -15.44
N GLY A 140 -0.14 -0.75 -14.97
CA GLY A 140 -1.36 -1.51 -15.22
C GLY A 140 -1.43 -2.81 -14.42
N ASN A 141 -2.56 -3.51 -14.55
CA ASN A 141 -2.83 -4.79 -13.88
C ASN A 141 -3.36 -5.87 -14.84
N ARG A 142 -3.32 -5.63 -16.16
CA ARG A 142 -3.60 -6.64 -17.19
C ARG A 142 -2.31 -7.39 -17.53
N VAL A 143 -2.25 -8.66 -17.11
CA VAL A 143 -1.07 -9.52 -17.19
C VAL A 143 -1.07 -10.49 -18.39
N ASP A 144 -2.06 -10.36 -19.27
CA ASP A 144 -2.14 -11.07 -20.54
C ASP A 144 -1.23 -10.41 -21.60
N ASP A 145 -0.86 -11.15 -22.65
CA ASP A 145 0.08 -10.64 -23.67
C ASP A 145 -0.41 -9.36 -24.37
N GLU A 146 -1.73 -9.19 -24.52
CA GLU A 146 -2.32 -7.95 -25.04
C GLU A 146 -2.11 -6.79 -24.06
N GLY A 147 -2.37 -7.01 -22.76
CA GLY A 147 -2.14 -6.03 -21.70
C GLY A 147 -0.68 -5.61 -21.61
N LEU A 148 0.27 -6.55 -21.70
CA LEU A 148 1.70 -6.26 -21.68
C LEU A 148 2.14 -5.43 -22.89
N ARG A 149 1.70 -5.78 -24.11
CA ARG A 149 2.00 -4.98 -25.32
C ARG A 149 1.40 -3.57 -25.22
N ALA A 150 0.17 -3.45 -24.73
CA ALA A 150 -0.47 -2.14 -24.54
C ALA A 150 0.21 -1.31 -23.44
N LEU A 151 0.80 -1.94 -22.42
CA LEU A 151 1.60 -1.27 -21.42
C LEU A 151 2.94 -0.77 -22.00
N ALA A 152 3.64 -1.63 -22.73
CA ALA A 152 4.88 -1.32 -23.43
C ALA A 152 4.73 -0.17 -24.41
N LEU A 153 3.68 -0.20 -25.24
CA LEU A 153 3.37 0.89 -26.16
C LEU A 153 3.20 2.22 -25.42
N ARG A 154 2.39 2.24 -24.35
CA ARG A 154 2.16 3.46 -23.55
C ARG A 154 3.44 3.98 -22.89
N ALA A 155 4.29 3.09 -22.37
CA ALA A 155 5.56 3.48 -21.78
C ALA A 155 6.52 4.05 -22.84
N GLY A 156 6.57 3.45 -24.03
CA GLY A 156 7.38 3.93 -25.16
C GLY A 156 6.90 5.29 -25.69
N GLU A 157 5.59 5.47 -25.90
CA GLU A 157 5.00 6.76 -26.30
C GLU A 157 5.27 7.85 -25.27
N ALA A 158 5.23 7.51 -23.98
CA ALA A 158 5.59 8.43 -22.91
C ALA A 158 7.08 8.83 -22.96
N ALA A 159 7.98 7.88 -23.29
CA ALA A 159 9.40 8.15 -23.44
C ALA A 159 9.68 9.07 -24.64
N ASP A 160 9.00 8.84 -25.76
CA ASP A 160 9.14 9.66 -26.96
C ASP A 160 8.69 11.12 -26.72
N ALA A 161 7.62 11.30 -25.91
CA ALA A 161 7.06 12.59 -25.56
C ALA A 161 7.77 13.31 -24.39
N ALA A 162 8.61 12.60 -23.63
CA ALA A 162 9.30 13.16 -22.48
C ALA A 162 10.44 14.11 -22.91
N PRO A 163 10.76 15.14 -22.10
CA PRO A 163 12.03 15.84 -22.25
C PRO A 163 13.20 14.91 -21.90
N GLU A 164 14.40 15.30 -22.29
CA GLU A 164 15.61 14.63 -21.82
C GLU A 164 15.78 14.83 -20.31
N ASP A 165 16.17 13.76 -19.63
CA ASP A 165 16.42 13.71 -18.19
C ASP A 165 17.93 13.72 -17.93
N PRO A 166 18.54 14.86 -17.57
CA PRO A 166 19.98 14.93 -17.32
C PRO A 166 20.44 14.10 -16.13
N ASP A 167 19.51 13.71 -15.24
CA ASP A 167 19.79 12.97 -14.01
C ASP A 167 19.48 11.46 -14.17
N LEU A 168 19.33 10.97 -15.41
CA LEU A 168 19.01 9.59 -15.70
C LEU A 168 20.08 8.63 -15.14
N ALA A 169 19.70 7.87 -14.13
CA ALA A 169 20.54 6.81 -13.58
C ALA A 169 20.58 5.56 -14.47
N THR A 170 21.68 4.82 -14.38
CA THR A 170 21.81 3.51 -15.01
C THR A 170 20.87 2.49 -14.38
N LEU A 171 20.36 1.56 -15.19
CA LEU A 171 19.57 0.44 -14.69
C LEU A 171 20.44 -0.52 -13.87
N ALA A 172 19.83 -1.18 -12.89
CA ALA A 172 20.54 -2.15 -12.07
C ALA A 172 21.06 -3.33 -12.90
N GLU A 173 22.31 -3.70 -12.65
CA GLU A 173 22.95 -4.88 -13.22
C GLU A 173 22.75 -6.11 -12.31
N ALA A 174 23.15 -7.28 -12.79
CA ALA A 174 23.16 -8.49 -11.97
C ALA A 174 24.00 -8.29 -10.69
N SER A 175 23.42 -8.62 -9.54
CA SER A 175 24.05 -8.46 -8.24
C SER A 175 23.79 -9.66 -7.33
N GLN A 176 24.65 -9.85 -6.33
CA GLN A 176 24.42 -10.84 -5.28
C GLN A 176 23.46 -10.26 -4.25
N LEU A 177 22.38 -10.98 -3.98
CA LEU A 177 21.38 -10.59 -2.99
C LEU A 177 21.73 -11.17 -1.61
N PRO A 178 21.52 -10.41 -0.52
CA PRO A 178 21.67 -10.94 0.82
C PRO A 178 20.59 -12.01 1.10
N GLU A 179 20.95 -13.00 1.91
CA GLU A 179 19.97 -13.91 2.51
C GLU A 179 19.25 -13.20 3.65
N ILE A 180 17.92 -13.33 3.70
CA ILE A 180 17.08 -12.72 4.72
C ILE A 180 16.03 -13.71 5.21
N GLU A 181 15.47 -13.43 6.38
CA GLU A 181 14.19 -13.97 6.82
C GLU A 181 13.04 -13.05 6.36
N GLY A 182 11.82 -13.19 6.89
CA GLY A 182 10.71 -12.29 6.55
C GLY A 182 9.61 -12.90 5.69
N ASN A 183 9.66 -14.20 5.42
CA ASN A 183 8.59 -14.94 4.75
C ASN A 183 8.23 -16.17 5.57
N ASP A 184 7.01 -16.19 6.09
CA ASP A 184 6.51 -17.22 7.01
C ASP A 184 5.31 -17.98 6.43
N ASP A 185 5.45 -19.29 6.25
CA ASP A 185 4.44 -20.14 5.62
C ASP A 185 3.12 -20.18 6.42
N GLU A 186 3.20 -20.13 7.75
CA GLU A 186 2.02 -20.11 8.62
C GLU A 186 1.24 -18.80 8.43
N THR A 187 1.95 -17.68 8.39
CA THR A 187 1.39 -16.36 8.12
C THR A 187 0.74 -16.27 6.74
N ALA A 188 1.42 -16.76 5.71
CA ALA A 188 0.92 -16.77 4.34
C ALA A 188 -0.35 -17.65 4.17
N ALA A 189 -0.52 -18.66 5.03
CA ALA A 189 -1.66 -19.55 5.02
C ALA A 189 -2.91 -18.98 5.73
N LEU A 190 -2.77 -17.90 6.51
CA LEU A 190 -3.89 -17.31 7.24
C LEU A 190 -5.03 -16.90 6.30
N GLY A 191 -6.24 -17.37 6.61
CA GLY A 191 -7.45 -17.02 5.91
C GLY A 191 -8.32 -16.03 6.70
N PRO A 192 -9.45 -15.61 6.12
CA PRO A 192 -10.37 -14.69 6.79
C PRO A 192 -10.91 -15.21 8.13
N ALA A 193 -11.03 -16.54 8.29
CA ALA A 193 -11.52 -17.15 9.53
C ALA A 193 -10.48 -17.03 10.66
N GLU A 194 -9.22 -17.35 10.38
CA GLU A 194 -8.11 -17.23 11.34
C GLU A 194 -7.86 -15.76 11.70
N GLN A 195 -7.91 -14.85 10.71
CA GLN A 195 -7.81 -13.41 10.94
C GLN A 195 -8.93 -12.89 11.86
N ALA A 196 -10.17 -13.37 11.67
CA ALA A 196 -11.30 -13.01 12.52
C ALA A 196 -11.15 -13.57 13.94
N GLN A 197 -10.59 -14.78 14.11
CA GLN A 197 -10.29 -15.36 15.43
C GLN A 197 -9.23 -14.54 16.17
N LEU A 198 -8.18 -14.09 15.48
CA LEU A 198 -7.14 -13.24 16.06
C LEU A 198 -7.68 -11.86 16.46
N ALA A 199 -8.57 -11.27 15.65
CA ALA A 199 -9.30 -10.07 16.03
C ALA A 199 -10.23 -10.30 17.24
N ALA A 200 -10.92 -11.45 17.29
CA ALA A 200 -11.78 -11.80 18.42
C ALA A 200 -10.99 -11.97 19.72
N ALA A 201 -9.80 -12.56 19.68
CA ALA A 201 -8.90 -12.63 20.83
C ALA A 201 -8.52 -11.25 21.38
N ALA A 202 -8.30 -10.25 20.51
CA ALA A 202 -8.08 -8.86 20.93
C ALA A 202 -9.33 -8.28 21.64
N ILE A 203 -10.52 -8.49 21.07
CA ILE A 203 -11.78 -8.04 21.66
C ILE A 203 -12.02 -8.67 23.03
N GLU A 204 -11.90 -9.99 23.14
CA GLU A 204 -12.10 -10.73 24.39
C GLU A 204 -11.15 -10.26 25.49
N ALA A 205 -9.89 -9.98 25.14
CA ALA A 205 -8.88 -9.51 26.07
C ALA A 205 -9.12 -8.08 26.58
N ALA A 206 -9.92 -7.28 25.87
CA ALA A 206 -10.30 -5.93 26.32
C ALA A 206 -11.38 -5.94 27.42
N GLY A 207 -12.08 -7.06 27.62
CA GLY A 207 -13.18 -7.18 28.59
C GLY A 207 -14.31 -6.20 28.30
N ASP A 208 -14.75 -5.46 29.32
CA ASP A 208 -15.86 -4.50 29.21
C ASP A 208 -15.46 -3.16 28.57
N MET A 209 -14.16 -2.94 28.33
CA MET A 209 -13.69 -1.70 27.70
C MET A 209 -14.00 -1.72 26.20
N PRO A 210 -14.71 -0.73 25.64
CA PRO A 210 -14.92 -0.66 24.21
C PRO A 210 -13.60 -0.53 23.45
N VAL A 211 -13.41 -1.41 22.47
CA VAL A 211 -12.18 -1.45 21.67
C VAL A 211 -12.47 -1.36 20.18
N TYR A 212 -11.55 -0.69 19.47
CA TYR A 212 -11.59 -0.42 18.04
C TYR A 212 -10.24 -0.79 17.44
N GLY A 213 -10.22 -1.34 16.23
CA GLY A 213 -8.95 -1.79 15.67
C GLY A 213 -9.10 -2.79 14.56
N PHE A 214 -8.01 -3.51 14.31
CA PHE A 214 -7.98 -4.59 13.33
C PHE A 214 -6.87 -5.59 13.63
N PHE A 215 -7.03 -6.77 13.04
CA PHE A 215 -5.93 -7.67 12.75
C PHE A 215 -5.78 -7.79 11.23
N THR A 216 -4.55 -7.67 10.70
CA THR A 216 -4.23 -7.90 9.29
C THR A 216 -3.16 -8.98 9.16
N SER A 217 -3.19 -9.70 8.05
CA SER A 217 -2.05 -10.48 7.60
C SER A 217 -2.02 -10.56 6.08
N GLY A 218 -0.83 -10.76 5.52
CA GLY A 218 -0.70 -10.91 4.08
C GLY A 218 0.67 -11.36 3.62
N THR A 219 0.73 -11.57 2.31
CA THR A 219 1.93 -11.81 1.55
C THR A 219 2.07 -10.72 0.48
N ALA A 220 3.27 -10.17 0.35
CA ALA A 220 3.63 -9.25 -0.71
C ALA A 220 4.86 -9.80 -1.45
N THR A 221 4.79 -9.80 -2.79
CA THR A 221 5.89 -10.19 -3.67
C THR A 221 6.27 -9.01 -4.53
N VAL A 222 7.58 -8.73 -4.59
CA VAL A 222 8.17 -7.75 -5.51
C VAL A 222 9.12 -8.49 -6.44
N ALA A 223 8.93 -8.31 -7.74
CA ALA A 223 9.89 -8.75 -8.74
C ALA A 223 10.37 -7.54 -9.56
N VAL A 224 11.68 -7.46 -9.79
CA VAL A 224 12.29 -6.42 -10.61
C VAL A 224 13.16 -7.10 -11.67
N VAL A 225 12.97 -6.69 -12.92
CA VAL A 225 13.78 -7.14 -14.06
C VAL A 225 14.22 -5.93 -14.87
N THR A 226 15.50 -5.88 -15.24
CA THR A 226 16.07 -4.84 -16.08
C THR A 226 16.75 -5.43 -17.31
N THR A 227 16.83 -4.66 -18.39
CA THR A 227 17.64 -5.04 -19.58
C THR A 227 19.15 -4.98 -19.33
N ALA A 228 19.58 -4.37 -18.22
CA ALA A 228 20.98 -4.36 -17.77
C ALA A 228 21.38 -5.65 -17.05
N GLY A 229 20.43 -6.56 -16.81
CA GLY A 229 20.69 -7.93 -16.36
C GLY A 229 20.30 -8.22 -14.91
N PHE A 230 19.72 -7.26 -14.18
CA PHE A 230 19.10 -7.58 -12.90
C PHE A 230 17.80 -8.37 -13.12
N ALA A 231 17.62 -9.44 -12.35
CA ALA A 231 16.40 -10.23 -12.29
C ALA A 231 16.27 -10.81 -10.87
N GLY A 232 15.35 -10.28 -10.08
CA GLY A 232 15.17 -10.67 -8.69
C GLY A 232 13.71 -10.68 -8.28
N GLU A 233 13.35 -11.64 -7.42
CA GLU A 233 12.03 -11.76 -6.78
C GLU A 233 12.23 -11.94 -5.29
N GLN A 234 11.50 -11.17 -4.48
CA GLN A 234 11.44 -11.35 -3.04
C GLN A 234 9.97 -11.42 -2.61
N THR A 235 9.67 -12.36 -1.73
CA THR A 235 8.35 -12.51 -1.10
C THR A 235 8.51 -12.30 0.40
N SER A 236 7.60 -11.54 0.98
CA SER A 236 7.56 -11.30 2.43
C SER A 236 6.14 -11.45 2.96
N THR A 237 6.04 -11.82 4.23
CA THR A 237 4.79 -11.80 4.98
C THR A 237 4.80 -10.70 6.02
N ASP A 238 3.61 -10.22 6.36
CA ASP A 238 3.42 -9.30 7.47
C ASP A 238 2.10 -9.59 8.18
N THR A 239 2.08 -9.22 9.46
CA THR A 239 0.92 -9.21 10.34
C THR A 239 0.94 -7.92 11.14
N MET A 240 -0.23 -7.35 11.38
CA MET A 240 -0.39 -6.18 12.24
C MET A 240 -1.64 -6.32 13.09
N ALA A 241 -1.49 -6.03 14.38
CA ALA A 241 -2.61 -5.84 15.30
C ALA A 241 -2.60 -4.41 15.82
N LEU A 242 -3.74 -3.76 15.79
CA LEU A 242 -3.93 -2.41 16.33
C LEU A 242 -5.17 -2.41 17.22
N ALA A 243 -5.06 -1.84 18.40
CA ALA A 243 -6.16 -1.64 19.33
C ALA A 243 -6.17 -0.21 19.89
N LEU A 244 -7.35 0.39 19.84
CA LEU A 244 -7.70 1.62 20.53
C LEU A 244 -8.80 1.28 21.53
N ALA A 245 -8.47 1.32 22.81
CA ALA A 245 -9.45 1.19 23.89
C ALA A 245 -9.94 2.59 24.27
N ALA A 246 -11.24 2.85 24.19
CA ALA A 246 -11.75 4.20 24.40
C ALA A 246 -13.18 4.26 24.97
N THR A 247 -13.40 5.29 25.77
CA THR A 247 -14.73 5.79 26.17
C THR A 247 -14.75 7.31 26.01
N ASP A 248 -15.85 7.97 26.37
CA ASP A 248 -15.94 9.44 26.39
C ASP A 248 -14.91 10.12 27.32
N ARG A 249 -14.27 9.37 28.23
CA ARG A 249 -13.37 9.92 29.27
C ARG A 249 -11.93 9.43 29.19
N VAL A 250 -11.68 8.29 28.55
CA VAL A 250 -10.37 7.65 28.55
C VAL A 250 -10.05 7.06 27.19
N SER A 251 -8.77 7.02 26.85
CA SER A 251 -8.30 6.42 25.61
C SER A 251 -6.89 5.84 25.74
N GLY A 252 -6.63 4.72 25.09
CA GLY A 252 -5.31 4.12 25.02
C GLY A 252 -5.09 3.40 23.69
N TYR A 253 -3.89 3.58 23.14
CA TYR A 253 -3.46 3.03 21.87
C TYR A 253 -2.38 1.97 22.07
N ALA A 254 -2.46 0.89 21.32
CA ALA A 254 -1.37 -0.04 21.14
C ALA A 254 -1.40 -0.65 19.73
N GLU A 255 -0.22 -0.98 19.23
CA GLU A 255 -0.02 -1.76 18.02
C GLU A 255 1.16 -2.70 18.15
N GLN A 256 1.15 -3.74 17.32
CA GLN A 256 2.25 -4.65 17.11
C GLN A 256 2.30 -5.03 15.63
N THR A 257 3.51 -5.15 15.08
CA THR A 257 3.79 -5.62 13.72
C THR A 257 4.84 -6.73 13.79
N ALA A 258 4.66 -7.78 12.99
CA ALA A 258 5.63 -8.86 12.83
C ALA A 258 5.50 -9.50 11.45
N TRP A 259 6.56 -10.07 10.91
CA TRP A 259 6.48 -10.83 9.65
C TRP A 259 6.00 -12.28 9.85
N ALA A 260 6.04 -12.80 11.08
CA ALA A 260 5.56 -14.13 11.44
C ALA A 260 4.45 -14.06 12.50
N VAL A 261 3.35 -14.77 12.27
CA VAL A 261 2.16 -14.77 13.16
C VAL A 261 2.46 -15.35 14.54
N ARG A 262 3.42 -16.28 14.65
CA ARG A 262 3.86 -16.84 15.94
C ARG A 262 4.41 -15.78 16.91
N ASP A 263 4.87 -14.64 16.38
CA ASP A 263 5.44 -13.54 17.17
C ASP A 263 4.39 -12.46 17.49
N MET A 264 3.11 -12.70 17.17
CA MET A 264 2.00 -11.77 17.34
C MET A 264 1.09 -12.18 18.49
N ASP A 265 0.76 -11.25 19.40
CA ASP A 265 -0.24 -11.43 20.46
C ASP A 265 -1.28 -10.29 20.42
N PRO A 266 -2.34 -10.42 19.59
CA PRO A 266 -3.38 -9.39 19.50
C PRO A 266 -4.10 -9.14 20.83
N ALA A 267 -4.16 -10.15 21.70
CA ALA A 267 -4.73 -10.03 23.03
C ALA A 267 -3.84 -9.17 23.95
N ALA A 268 -2.51 -9.29 23.85
CA ALA A 268 -1.58 -8.39 24.56
C ALA A 268 -1.69 -6.95 24.07
N VAL A 269 -1.82 -6.74 22.76
CA VAL A 269 -2.02 -5.40 22.18
C VAL A 269 -3.29 -4.76 22.77
N ALA A 270 -4.40 -5.48 22.82
CA ALA A 270 -5.63 -4.98 23.42
C ALA A 270 -5.48 -4.69 24.93
N ARG A 271 -4.85 -5.58 25.69
CA ARG A 271 -4.58 -5.36 27.13
C ARG A 271 -3.74 -4.10 27.36
N GLN A 272 -2.71 -3.88 26.56
CA GLN A 272 -1.87 -2.68 26.63
C GLN A 272 -2.67 -1.40 26.32
N ALA A 273 -3.54 -1.44 25.31
CA ALA A 273 -4.42 -0.33 25.00
C ALA A 273 -5.38 -0.02 26.17
N VAL A 274 -5.99 -1.04 26.78
CA VAL A 274 -6.86 -0.88 27.96
C VAL A 274 -6.10 -0.33 29.16
N GLU A 275 -4.89 -0.84 29.42
CA GLU A 275 -4.04 -0.34 30.50
C GLU A 275 -3.71 1.14 30.31
N LEU A 276 -3.31 1.53 29.10
CA LEU A 276 -3.00 2.92 28.77
C LEU A 276 -4.24 3.80 28.90
N ALA A 277 -5.43 3.33 28.48
CA ALA A 277 -6.68 4.04 28.70
C ALA A 277 -6.94 4.26 30.19
N GLY A 278 -6.75 3.24 31.03
CA GLY A 278 -6.88 3.37 32.48
C GLY A 278 -5.99 4.45 33.08
N ARG A 279 -4.75 4.62 32.56
CA ARG A 279 -3.81 5.67 33.00
C ARG A 279 -4.27 7.09 32.65
N THR A 280 -5.21 7.26 31.71
CA THR A 280 -5.75 8.57 31.33
C THR A 280 -6.95 9.03 32.17
N SER A 281 -7.47 8.18 33.06
CA SER A 281 -8.71 8.42 33.83
C SER A 281 -8.70 9.65 34.75
N ASN A 282 -7.51 10.12 35.14
CA ASN A 282 -7.31 11.30 35.98
C ASN A 282 -6.29 12.25 35.35
N ALA A 283 -6.29 12.37 34.01
CA ALA A 283 -5.43 13.32 33.33
C ALA A 283 -5.87 14.75 33.65
N ASP A 284 -4.91 15.58 34.07
CA ASP A 284 -5.12 17.00 34.37
C ASP A 284 -4.37 17.89 33.38
N GLU A 285 -4.89 19.08 33.16
CA GLU A 285 -4.21 20.09 32.34
C GLU A 285 -2.98 20.64 33.09
N LEU A 286 -1.82 20.61 32.42
CA LEU A 286 -0.60 21.22 32.94
C LEU A 286 -0.51 22.68 32.50
N ALA A 287 -0.12 23.55 33.42
CA ALA A 287 0.20 24.94 33.09
C ALA A 287 1.38 24.99 32.09
N PRO A 288 1.39 25.95 31.15
CA PRO A 288 2.49 26.12 30.21
C PRO A 288 3.85 26.24 30.91
N GLY A 289 4.84 25.45 30.48
CA GLY A 289 6.16 25.43 31.11
C GLY A 289 7.08 24.37 30.51
N SER A 290 8.30 24.28 31.04
CA SER A 290 9.29 23.26 30.66
C SER A 290 9.18 22.05 31.57
N TYR A 291 8.93 20.88 30.97
CA TYR A 291 8.82 19.60 31.69
C TYR A 291 9.77 18.58 31.09
N ARG A 292 10.23 17.64 31.91
CA ARG A 292 10.88 16.44 31.41
C ARG A 292 9.79 15.54 30.81
N ALA A 293 9.86 15.31 29.51
CA ALA A 293 9.02 14.34 28.82
C ALA A 293 9.72 12.99 28.72
N VAL A 294 8.98 11.91 28.89
CA VAL A 294 9.43 10.54 28.57
C VAL A 294 8.60 10.10 27.38
N LEU A 295 9.25 9.91 26.24
CA LEU A 295 8.58 9.47 25.02
C LEU A 295 8.55 7.93 24.98
N GLY A 296 7.34 7.38 24.86
CA GLY A 296 7.14 5.94 24.70
C GLY A 296 7.52 5.46 23.30
N PRO A 297 7.59 4.13 23.08
CA PRO A 297 8.00 3.55 21.80
C PRO A 297 7.23 4.07 20.58
N TYR A 298 5.90 4.21 20.68
CA TYR A 298 5.08 4.73 19.56
C TYR A 298 5.42 6.17 19.19
N SER A 299 5.62 7.04 20.19
CA SER A 299 6.02 8.44 19.94
C SER A 299 7.42 8.53 19.33
N VAL A 300 8.35 7.68 19.76
CA VAL A 300 9.69 7.62 19.15
C VAL A 300 9.61 7.08 17.72
N GLY A 301 8.80 6.05 17.46
CA GLY A 301 8.55 5.51 16.13
C GLY A 301 8.02 6.58 15.16
N GLU A 302 7.05 7.39 15.61
CA GLU A 302 6.51 8.49 14.81
C GLU A 302 7.58 9.56 14.50
N ILE A 303 8.44 9.92 15.46
CA ILE A 303 9.56 10.83 15.21
C ILE A 303 10.54 10.26 14.18
N LEU A 304 10.86 8.97 14.28
CA LEU A 304 11.74 8.29 13.31
C LEU A 304 11.12 8.27 11.91
N GLN A 305 9.80 8.10 11.80
CA GLN A 305 9.10 8.19 10.53
C GLN A 305 9.27 9.58 9.90
N TYR A 306 9.11 10.67 10.65
CA TYR A 306 9.37 12.01 10.13
C TYR A 306 10.83 12.18 9.69
N PHE A 307 11.78 11.63 10.45
CA PHE A 307 13.18 11.69 10.05
C PHE A 307 13.48 10.93 8.74
N ALA A 308 12.82 9.80 8.49
CA ALA A 308 12.97 9.06 7.24
C ALA A 308 12.53 9.90 6.04
N PHE A 309 11.38 10.60 6.13
CA PHE A 309 10.87 11.44 5.04
C PHE A 309 11.64 12.75 4.85
N ASP A 310 12.02 13.42 5.95
CA ASP A 310 12.49 14.81 5.88
C ASP A 310 14.00 14.97 6.07
N ALA A 311 14.67 14.06 6.78
CA ALA A 311 16.06 14.24 7.18
C ALA A 311 17.02 13.30 6.43
N PHE A 312 16.74 12.00 6.44
CA PHE A 312 17.71 10.98 6.01
C PHE A 312 17.64 10.61 4.53
N SER A 313 17.11 11.49 3.68
CA SER A 313 17.04 11.28 2.22
C SER A 313 18.17 11.99 1.48
N GLY A 314 18.93 11.25 0.66
CA GLY A 314 20.00 11.78 -0.19
C GLY A 314 19.50 12.81 -1.21
N LEU A 315 18.28 12.62 -1.74
CA LEU A 315 17.63 13.62 -2.60
C LEU A 315 17.36 14.92 -1.83
N ALA A 316 16.83 14.81 -0.61
CA ALA A 316 16.56 15.98 0.23
C ALA A 316 17.84 16.71 0.64
N LEU A 317 18.96 16.01 0.80
CA LEU A 317 20.28 16.63 1.00
C LEU A 317 20.72 17.46 -0.20
N LEU A 318 20.64 16.89 -1.40
CA LEU A 318 21.03 17.57 -2.64
C LEU A 318 20.18 18.80 -2.95
N GLU A 319 18.91 18.77 -2.53
CA GLU A 319 17.96 19.87 -2.71
C GLU A 319 17.91 20.84 -1.52
N GLU A 320 18.80 20.68 -0.54
CA GLU A 320 18.87 21.51 0.67
C GLU A 320 17.56 21.55 1.48
N ARG A 321 16.73 20.52 1.34
CA ARG A 321 15.49 20.32 2.11
C ARG A 321 15.71 19.54 3.40
N SER A 322 16.81 18.78 3.47
CA SER A 322 17.15 17.96 4.63
C SER A 322 17.67 18.80 5.81
N TYR A 323 17.21 18.46 7.01
CA TYR A 323 17.72 19.04 8.26
C TYR A 323 19.20 18.74 8.55
N LEU A 324 19.80 17.78 7.81
CA LEU A 324 21.21 17.41 7.89
C LEU A 324 22.12 18.35 7.07
N GLY A 325 21.56 19.22 6.23
CA GLY A 325 22.32 20.14 5.38
C GLY A 325 23.38 20.91 6.16
N GLY A 326 24.65 20.74 5.76
CA GLY A 326 25.81 21.38 6.39
C GLY A 326 26.20 20.86 7.79
N LYS A 327 25.55 19.82 8.32
CA LYS A 327 25.76 19.31 9.69
C LYS A 327 26.36 17.90 9.76
N LEU A 328 26.65 17.27 8.62
CA LEU A 328 27.25 15.93 8.58
C LEU A 328 28.61 15.94 9.28
N GLY A 329 28.84 14.94 10.14
CA GLY A 329 30.03 14.85 11.00
C GLY A 329 29.93 15.61 12.31
N GLU A 330 28.86 16.38 12.54
CA GLU A 330 28.63 17.10 13.80
C GLU A 330 27.75 16.30 14.77
N ARG A 331 27.90 16.58 16.06
CA ARG A 331 27.08 16.01 17.12
C ARG A 331 25.81 16.86 17.32
N HIS A 332 24.66 16.30 16.97
CA HIS A 332 23.33 16.93 17.16
C HIS A 332 22.39 16.10 18.04
N PHE A 333 22.81 14.90 18.43
CA PHE A 333 22.12 14.05 19.40
C PHE A 333 23.00 13.80 20.63
N ASP A 334 22.38 13.37 21.73
CA ASP A 334 23.10 12.87 22.91
C ASP A 334 23.99 11.68 22.52
N GLU A 335 25.12 11.50 23.20
CA GLU A 335 26.08 10.43 22.89
C GLU A 335 25.50 9.01 23.01
N LYS A 336 24.39 8.86 23.74
CA LYS A 336 23.68 7.59 23.91
C LYS A 336 22.78 7.23 22.73
N VAL A 337 22.60 8.12 21.77
CA VAL A 337 21.69 7.94 20.63
C VAL A 337 22.47 7.51 19.40
N SER A 338 22.07 6.37 18.83
CA SER A 338 22.49 5.89 17.53
C SER A 338 21.26 5.43 16.75
N ILE A 339 21.23 5.73 15.46
CA ILE A 339 20.12 5.42 14.55
C ILE A 339 20.73 4.82 13.28
N ALA A 340 20.19 3.70 12.82
CA ALA A 340 20.56 3.09 11.56
C ALA A 340 19.30 2.58 10.86
N ASP A 341 19.30 2.62 9.54
CA ASP A 341 18.35 1.87 8.72
C ASP A 341 18.96 0.49 8.44
N ASP A 342 18.23 -0.57 8.77
CA ASP A 342 18.69 -1.95 8.59
C ASP A 342 17.54 -2.85 8.12
N ALA A 343 17.35 -2.89 6.80
CA ALA A 343 16.35 -3.76 6.18
C ALA A 343 16.77 -5.25 6.16
N LEU A 344 17.88 -5.63 6.79
CA LEU A 344 18.31 -7.02 6.90
C LEU A 344 18.01 -7.62 8.29
N ASP A 345 17.62 -6.79 9.25
CA ASP A 345 17.36 -7.20 10.64
C ASP A 345 16.04 -7.99 10.75
N PRO A 346 16.06 -9.27 11.18
CA PRO A 346 14.87 -10.10 11.30
C PRO A 346 13.89 -9.63 12.38
N ARG A 347 14.26 -8.66 13.23
CA ARG A 347 13.34 -8.00 14.17
C ARG A 347 12.40 -7.00 13.49
N GLY A 348 12.74 -6.54 12.29
CA GLY A 348 11.96 -5.62 11.47
C GLY A 348 11.14 -6.34 10.40
N LEU A 349 11.06 -5.75 9.20
CA LEU A 349 10.47 -6.35 8.01
C LEU A 349 11.56 -6.48 6.93
N PRO A 350 12.30 -7.60 6.89
CA PRO A 350 13.49 -7.69 6.05
C PRO A 350 13.18 -7.59 4.55
N LYS A 351 14.13 -7.04 3.77
CA LYS A 351 14.09 -6.89 2.30
C LYS A 351 15.48 -7.15 1.70
N GLN A 352 15.54 -7.86 0.59
CA GLN A 352 16.81 -8.21 -0.08
C GLN A 352 17.33 -7.08 -0.96
N PHE A 353 16.42 -6.42 -1.66
CA PHE A 353 16.69 -5.36 -2.64
C PHE A 353 15.55 -4.33 -2.64
N ASP A 354 15.78 -3.19 -3.27
CA ASP A 354 14.81 -2.09 -3.38
C ASP A 354 13.97 -2.16 -4.67
N PHE A 355 13.23 -1.09 -5.00
CA PHE A 355 12.39 -1.05 -6.20
C PHE A 355 13.14 -0.73 -7.51
N GLU A 356 14.47 -0.70 -7.48
CA GLU A 356 15.35 -0.61 -8.65
C GLU A 356 16.20 -1.88 -8.82
N GLY A 357 16.15 -2.83 -7.87
CA GLY A 357 16.97 -4.04 -7.90
C GLY A 357 18.34 -3.87 -7.22
N VAL A 358 18.54 -2.79 -6.47
CA VAL A 358 19.78 -2.57 -5.71
C VAL A 358 19.69 -3.33 -4.39
N PRO A 359 20.69 -4.16 -4.02
CA PRO A 359 20.72 -4.86 -2.74
C PRO A 359 20.63 -3.88 -1.56
N LYS A 360 19.82 -4.24 -0.56
CA LYS A 360 19.71 -3.47 0.69
C LYS A 360 20.99 -3.62 1.52
N GLU A 361 21.43 -2.52 2.13
CA GLU A 361 22.50 -2.54 3.13
C GLU A 361 22.09 -1.81 4.41
N ARG A 362 22.78 -2.12 5.50
CA ARG A 362 22.65 -1.39 6.77
C ARG A 362 23.33 -0.03 6.65
N VAL A 363 22.57 1.05 6.84
CA VAL A 363 23.07 2.43 6.74
C VAL A 363 23.10 3.08 8.13
N PRO A 364 24.27 3.41 8.70
CA PRO A 364 24.35 4.22 9.91
C PRO A 364 23.97 5.67 9.61
N LEU A 365 22.94 6.18 10.29
CA LEU A 365 22.41 7.53 10.11
C LEU A 365 22.92 8.47 11.21
N VAL A 366 22.93 7.97 12.44
CA VAL A 366 23.48 8.64 13.63
C VAL A 366 24.32 7.63 14.42
N GLU A 367 25.54 8.01 14.81
CA GLU A 367 26.40 7.19 15.65
C GLU A 367 26.90 7.97 16.86
N ASN A 368 26.57 7.49 18.05
CA ASN A 368 26.97 8.09 19.33
C ASN A 368 26.75 9.61 19.34
N GLY A 369 25.59 10.06 18.87
CA GLY A 369 25.21 11.46 18.78
C GLY A 369 25.59 12.19 17.48
N VAL A 370 26.45 11.59 16.64
CA VAL A 370 27.03 12.22 15.44
C VAL A 370 26.26 11.86 14.19
N LEU A 371 25.87 12.86 13.39
CA LEU A 371 25.21 12.67 12.10
C LEU A 371 26.18 12.07 11.08
N ARG A 372 25.87 10.90 10.52
CA ARG A 372 26.76 10.15 9.62
C ARG A 372 26.42 10.28 8.15
N GLY A 373 25.13 10.23 7.81
CA GLY A 373 24.73 10.23 6.42
C GLY A 373 23.23 10.15 6.22
N ALA A 374 22.87 9.83 4.98
CA ALA A 374 21.51 9.62 4.50
C ALA A 374 21.49 8.35 3.64
N VAL A 375 20.30 7.91 3.28
CA VAL A 375 20.07 6.84 2.33
C VAL A 375 20.00 7.37 0.89
N TRP A 376 20.34 6.53 -0.08
CA TRP A 376 20.48 6.91 -1.49
C TRP A 376 19.78 5.89 -2.40
N ASP A 377 19.11 6.40 -3.44
CA ASP A 377 18.66 5.63 -4.60
C ASP A 377 19.63 5.86 -5.77
N SER A 378 19.41 5.20 -6.92
CA SER A 378 20.36 5.29 -8.04
C SER A 378 20.44 6.71 -8.62
N VAL A 379 19.33 7.45 -8.65
CA VAL A 379 19.26 8.82 -9.20
C VAL A 379 19.97 9.81 -8.30
N SER A 380 19.63 9.84 -7.01
CA SER A 380 20.26 10.74 -6.05
C SER A 380 21.74 10.42 -5.85
N ALA A 381 22.13 9.14 -5.87
CA ALA A 381 23.54 8.76 -5.84
C ALA A 381 24.29 9.26 -7.08
N ALA A 382 23.74 9.09 -8.29
CA ALA A 382 24.35 9.59 -9.52
C ALA A 382 24.53 11.12 -9.49
N ARG A 383 23.52 11.85 -9.00
CA ARG A 383 23.58 13.32 -8.83
C ARG A 383 24.63 13.76 -7.81
N ALA A 384 24.91 12.95 -6.79
CA ALA A 384 25.97 13.20 -5.81
C ALA A 384 27.39 12.86 -6.34
N GLY A 385 27.49 12.30 -7.54
CA GLY A 385 28.74 11.88 -8.17
C GLY A 385 29.44 10.73 -7.45
N ASP A 386 30.74 10.55 -7.71
CA ASP A 386 31.54 9.41 -7.21
C ASP A 386 31.68 9.33 -5.67
N SER A 387 31.12 10.29 -4.94
CA SER A 387 31.15 10.32 -3.48
C SER A 387 30.09 9.43 -2.82
N GLN A 388 29.07 9.02 -3.56
CA GLN A 388 27.95 8.21 -3.06
C GLN A 388 27.63 7.06 -4.00
N ARG A 389 26.96 6.04 -3.46
CA ARG A 389 26.35 4.94 -4.20
C ARG A 389 24.93 4.74 -3.67
N SER A 390 24.07 4.12 -4.48
CA SER A 390 22.76 3.68 -3.99
C SER A 390 22.96 2.73 -2.80
N THR A 391 22.19 2.95 -1.74
CA THR A 391 22.18 2.10 -0.54
C THR A 391 21.03 1.10 -0.57
N GLY A 392 20.34 0.99 -1.71
CA GLY A 392 19.14 0.19 -1.86
C GLY A 392 17.92 0.87 -1.25
N HIS A 393 17.71 2.17 -1.44
CA HIS A 393 16.55 2.88 -0.86
C HIS A 393 15.62 3.48 -1.90
N ALA A 394 15.64 3.00 -3.14
CA ALA A 394 14.66 3.43 -4.14
C ALA A 394 13.24 3.09 -3.70
N ALA A 395 12.40 4.10 -3.60
CA ALA A 395 10.99 3.98 -3.23
C ALA A 395 10.17 3.25 -4.32
N PRO A 396 8.97 2.71 -4.00
CA PRO A 396 8.07 2.14 -4.99
C PRO A 396 7.86 3.06 -6.20
N PRO A 397 7.63 2.54 -7.41
CA PRO A 397 7.50 3.37 -8.61
C PRO A 397 6.52 4.55 -8.50
N ALA A 398 5.40 4.38 -7.77
CA ALA A 398 4.41 5.44 -7.53
C ALA A 398 4.93 6.61 -6.66
N LEU A 399 5.98 6.36 -5.88
CA LEU A 399 6.60 7.28 -4.92
C LEU A 399 8.03 7.68 -5.30
N ARG A 400 8.61 7.12 -6.38
CA ARG A 400 10.01 7.37 -6.78
C ARG A 400 10.40 8.86 -6.85
N ARG A 401 9.46 9.74 -7.20
CA ARG A 401 9.68 11.21 -7.23
C ARG A 401 10.05 11.83 -5.87
N TRP A 402 9.74 11.15 -4.76
CA TRP A 402 10.06 11.62 -3.42
C TRP A 402 11.51 11.30 -3.03
N GLY A 403 12.24 10.53 -3.87
CA GLY A 403 13.60 10.10 -3.62
C GLY A 403 13.68 8.88 -2.72
N PRO A 404 14.86 8.62 -2.14
CA PRO A 404 15.06 7.47 -1.27
C PRO A 404 14.36 7.65 0.07
N LEU A 405 13.74 6.56 0.54
CA LEU A 405 12.96 6.48 1.78
C LEU A 405 13.31 5.25 2.61
#